data_AF-A0A920LHS3-F1
#
_entry.id   AF-A0A920LHS3-F1
#
_cell.length_a   1.000
_cell.length_b   1.000
_cell.length_c   1.000
_cell.angle_alpha   90.00
_cell.angle_beta   90.00
_cell.angle_gamma   90.00
#
_symmetry.space_group_name_H-M   'P 1'
#
loop_
_entity.id
_entity.type
_entity.pdbx_description
1 polymer ?
#
loop_
_entity_poly.entity_id
_entity_poly.type
_entity_poly.pdbx_seq_one_letter_code
_entity_poly.pdbx_strand_id
1 'polypeptide(L)' 'MKNMSIAVVDYDCGNIHSATKALELAMSNSVINGSVSLTKDPEKILNSDKLVLPGVGAFGSCIQKLKVLTG' A
#
# COMPACT_ATOMS: atom_id res chain seq x y z
N MET A 1 20.86 -8.62 -6.12
CA MET A 1 19.39 -8.91 -6.09
C MET A 1 18.70 -7.60 -5.79
N LYS A 2 17.71 -7.19 -6.58
CA LYS A 2 17.04 -5.89 -6.38
C LYS A 2 16.03 -6.05 -5.24
N ASN A 3 16.17 -5.27 -4.16
CA ASN A 3 15.18 -5.23 -3.10
C ASN A 3 13.95 -4.48 -3.60
N MET A 4 12.81 -5.15 -3.61
CA MET A 4 11.55 -4.59 -4.11
C MET A 4 10.79 -3.87 -3.00
N SER A 5 10.53 -2.57 -3.18
CA SER A 5 9.74 -1.77 -2.24
C SER A 5 8.28 -1.68 -2.68
N ILE A 6 7.36 -2.16 -1.86
CA ILE A 6 5.91 -2.10 -2.11
C ILE A 6 5.26 -1.15 -1.11
N ALA A 7 4.71 -0.04 -1.59
CA ALA A 7 3.90 0.85 -0.76
C ALA A 7 2.43 0.43 -0.78
N VAL A 8 1.82 0.31 0.40
CA VAL A 8 0.38 0.15 0.58
C VAL A 8 -0.16 1.48 1.07
N VAL A 9 -1.10 2.07 0.33
CA VAL A 9 -1.67 3.37 0.73
C VAL A 9 -2.64 3.19 1.88
N ASP A 10 -2.34 3.86 2.99
CA ASP A 10 -3.29 3.98 4.09
C ASP A 10 -4.21 5.19 3.86
N TYR A 11 -5.48 4.93 3.59
CA TYR A 11 -6.50 5.98 3.43
C TYR A 11 -7.65 5.82 4.45
N ASP A 12 -7.34 5.30 5.65
CA ASP A 12 -8.31 5.06 6.73
C ASP A 12 -9.42 4.09 6.33
N CYS A 13 -9.04 2.94 5.77
CA CYS A 13 -9.93 1.83 5.49
C CYS A 13 -9.79 0.76 6.59
N GLY A 14 -10.92 0.29 7.15
CA GLY A 14 -10.94 -0.62 8.31
C GLY A 14 -10.35 -2.03 8.09
N ASN A 15 -9.73 -2.32 6.94
CA ASN A 15 -9.17 -3.63 6.60
C ASN A 15 -7.72 -3.60 6.09
N ILE A 16 -7.02 -2.46 6.19
CA ILE A 16 -5.72 -2.31 5.53
C ILE A 16 -4.64 -3.21 6.13
N HIS A 17 -4.69 -3.48 7.44
CA HIS A 17 -3.76 -4.41 8.10
C HIS A 17 -3.81 -5.83 7.52
N SER A 18 -4.99 -6.32 7.14
CA SER A 18 -5.13 -7.66 6.54
C SER A 18 -4.49 -7.71 5.15
N ALA A 19 -4.67 -6.67 4.35
CA ALA A 19 -4.06 -6.57 3.02
C ALA A 19 -2.53 -6.48 3.09
N THR A 20 -2.01 -5.65 4.01
CA THR A 20 -0.56 -5.53 4.25
C THR A 20 0.04 -6.87 4.67
N LYS A 21 -0.60 -7.58 5.62
CA LYS A 21 -0.10 -8.87 6.11
C LYS A 21 -0.14 -9.97 5.05
N ALA A 22 -1.15 -9.96 4.17
CA ALA A 22 -1.21 -10.88 3.04
C ALA A 22 -0.07 -10.62 2.03
N LEU A 23 0.27 -9.35 1.79
CA LEU A 23 1.40 -8.97 0.92
C LEU A 23 2.74 -9.35 1.53
N GLU A 24 2.93 -9.13 2.83
CA GLU A 24 4.12 -9.58 3.56
C GLU A 24 4.30 -11.10 3.45
N LEU A 25 3.22 -11.85 3.68
CA LEU A 25 3.23 -13.31 3.57
C LEU A 25 3.53 -13.77 2.14
N ALA A 26 2.95 -13.11 1.13
CA ALA A 26 3.21 -13.42 -0.28
C ALA A 26 4.67 -13.17 -0.66
N MET A 27 5.28 -12.09 -0.14
CA MET A 27 6.71 -11.83 -0.34
C MET A 27 7.58 -12.87 0.36
N SER A 28 7.27 -13.25 1.60
CA SER A 28 8.03 -14.29 2.32
C SER A 28 7.95 -15.67 1.65
N ASN A 29 6.87 -15.97 0.93
CA ASN A 29 6.70 -17.19 0.15
C ASN A 29 7.26 -17.10 -1.28
N SER A 30 7.78 -15.94 -1.68
CA SER A 30 8.33 -15.69 -3.02
C SER A 30 9.86 -15.68 -2.98
N VAL A 31 10.50 -15.83 -4.14
CA VAL A 31 11.96 -15.66 -4.31
C VAL A 31 12.38 -14.18 -4.31
N ILE A 32 11.43 -13.27 -4.05
CA ILE A 32 11.59 -11.82 -4.14
C ILE A 32 11.98 -11.30 -2.76
N ASN A 33 13.18 -10.72 -2.65
CA ASN A 33 13.56 -9.96 -1.47
C ASN A 33 13.01 -8.54 -1.56
N GLY A 34 12.33 -8.07 -0.51
CA GLY A 34 11.66 -6.79 -0.53
C GLY A 34 11.03 -6.40 0.80
N SER A 35 10.40 -5.23 0.83
CA SER A 35 9.70 -4.69 1.99
C SER A 35 8.34 -4.14 1.58
N VAL A 36 7.31 -4.48 2.36
CA VAL A 36 5.98 -3.89 2.24
C VAL A 36 5.88 -2.81 3.31
N SER A 37 5.40 -1.63 2.94
CA SER A 37 5.25 -0.51 3.85
C SER A 37 3.85 0.07 3.74
N LEU A 38 3.12 0.03 4.85
CA LEU A 38 1.88 0.77 4.98
C LEU A 38 2.18 2.25 5.22
N THR A 39 1.70 3.14 4.35
CA THR A 39 2.06 4.55 4.44
C THR A 39 0.99 5.51 3.89
N LYS A 40 0.94 6.70 4.49
CA LYS A 40 0.20 7.88 3.98
C LYS A 40 1.12 8.90 3.32
N ASP A 41 2.43 8.63 3.33
CA ASP A 41 3.46 9.57 2.91
C ASP A 41 3.60 9.55 1.37
N PRO A 42 3.30 10.68 0.69
CA PRO A 42 3.40 10.77 -0.76
C PRO A 42 4.80 10.46 -1.28
N GLU A 43 5.85 10.84 -0.54
CA GLU A 43 7.23 10.61 -0.97
C GLU A 43 7.59 9.13 -0.93
N LYS A 44 7.13 8.39 0.10
CA LYS A 44 7.33 6.94 0.17
C LYS A 44 6.56 6.20 -0.91
N ILE A 45 5.37 6.69 -1.26
CA ILE A 45 4.57 6.16 -2.36
C ILE A 45 5.31 6.38 -3.70
N LEU A 46 5.78 7.59 -3.96
CA LEU A 46 6.51 7.96 -5.17
C LEU A 46 7.82 7.19 -5.35
N ASN A 47 8.52 6.92 -4.25
CA ASN A 47 9.81 6.21 -4.26
C ASN A 47 9.67 4.67 -4.22
N SER A 48 8.45 4.12 -4.19
CA SER A 48 8.23 2.67 -4.18
C SER A 48 8.34 2.05 -5.58
N ASP A 49 8.78 0.79 -5.67
CA ASP A 49 8.79 0.06 -6.95
C ASP A 49 7.38 -0.34 -7.38
N LYS A 50 6.48 -0.55 -6.42
CA LYS A 50 5.06 -0.87 -6.65
C LYS A 50 4.16 -0.19 -5.64
N LEU A 51 2.98 0.17 -6.10
CA LEU A 51 1.91 0.72 -5.28
C LEU A 51 0.73 -0.25 -5.19
N VAL A 52 0.21 -0.45 -3.99
CA VAL A 52 -1.05 -1.14 -3.73
C VAL A 52 -2.04 -0.16 -3.12
N LEU A 53 -3.18 -0.03 -3.79
CA LEU A 53 -4.35 0.66 -3.29
C LEU A 53 -5.32 -0.39 -2.74
N PRO A 54 -5.42 -0.60 -1.42
CA PRO A 54 -6.43 -1.48 -0.85
C PRO A 54 -7.83 -0.97 -1.22
N GLY A 55 -8.85 -1.84 -1.19
CA GLY A 55 -10.23 -1.41 -1.48
C GLY A 55 -11.21 -2.57 -1.65
N VAL A 56 -12.21 -2.65 -0.78
CA VAL A 56 -13.40 -3.48 -0.97
C VAL A 56 -14.50 -2.63 -1.61
N GLY A 57 -14.45 -2.44 -2.93
CA GLY A 57 -15.52 -1.77 -3.70
C GLY A 57 -15.78 -0.28 -3.43
N ALA A 58 -15.19 0.33 -2.40
CA ALA A 58 -15.37 1.74 -2.03
C ALA A 58 -14.35 2.69 -2.70
N PHE A 59 -14.01 2.45 -3.97
CA PHE A 59 -13.05 3.28 -4.72
C PHE A 59 -13.47 4.77 -4.75
N GLY A 60 -14.79 5.05 -4.78
CA GLY A 60 -15.32 6.41 -4.67
C GLY A 60 -15.03 7.08 -3.33
N SER A 61 -15.17 6.36 -2.21
CA SER A 61 -14.81 6.88 -0.88
C SER A 61 -13.30 7.06 -0.73
N CYS A 62 -12.49 6.21 -1.38
CA CYS A 62 -11.03 6.35 -1.44
C CYS A 62 -10.62 7.67 -2.13
N ILE A 63 -11.19 7.98 -3.31
CA ILE A 63 -10.91 9.23 -4.02
C ILE A 63 -11.32 10.46 -3.19
N GLN A 64 -12.48 10.41 -2.53
CA GLN A 64 -12.90 11.52 -1.68
C GLN A 64 -11.92 11.78 -0.54
N LYS A 65 -11.44 10.73 0.14
CA LYS A 65 -10.45 10.87 1.21
C LYS A 65 -9.08 11.32 0.68
N LEU A 66 -8.66 10.81 -0.49
CA LEU A 66 -7.40 11.20 -1.12
C LEU A 66 -7.39 12.71 -1.48
N LYS A 67 -8.50 13.23 -1.99
CA LYS A 67 -8.65 14.67 -2.29
C LYS A 67 -8.55 15.56 -1.04
N VAL A 68 -8.98 15.06 0.11
CA VAL A 68 -8.90 15.79 1.40
C VAL A 68 -7.47 15.82 1.93
N LEU A 69 -6.66 14.80 1.66
CA LEU A 69 -5.24 14.73 2.06
C LEU A 69 -4.34 15.68 1.26
N THR A 70 -4.77 16.13 0.08
CA THR A 70 -4.04 17.07 -0.79
C THR A 70 -4.48 18.53 -0.63
N GLY A 71 -5.16 18.86 0.47
CA GLY A 71 -5.55 20.23 0.83
C GLY A 71 -4.38 21.06 1.34
#